data_AF-L8WIZ1-F1
#
_entry.id   AF-L8WIZ1-F1
#
_cell.length_a   1.000
_cell.length_b   1.000
_cell.length_c   1.000
_cell.angle_alpha   90.00
_cell.angle_beta   90.00
_cell.angle_gamma   90.00
#
_symmetry.space_group_name_H-M   'P 1'
#
loop_
_entity.id
_entity.type
_entity.pdbx_description
1 polymer ?
#
loop_
_entity_poly.entity_id
_entity_poly.type
_entity_poly.pdbx_seq_one_letter_code
_entity_poly.pdbx_strand_id
1 'polypeptide(L)'
;MGRHITGASNPIVLYVSGGNTQVIAYSQQRYRIFGETLDIAVGNMLDRFARVISLSNDPSPGYNIDGKRLVPLPYTTKGMDVSLSGLLTSTEAYTLDKHEDVITPADLCFSLQETVFAMLVEITERAMAHVGSKEVLIVGAGNERLQEMMGIMAKERGGSVFATDERYRMGHETPLEKTSCTQR
;
A
#
# COMPACT_ATOMS: atom_id res chain seq x y z
N MET A 1 -5.45 16.23 10.54
CA MET A 1 -4.02 16.56 10.31
C MET A 1 -3.61 16.42 8.85
N GLY A 2 -3.68 15.24 8.21
CA GLY A 2 -3.19 15.06 6.82
C GLY A 2 -3.80 15.99 5.75
N ARG A 3 -5.12 16.24 5.78
CA ARG A 3 -5.81 17.16 4.85
C ARG A 3 -5.32 18.62 4.98
N HIS A 4 -5.04 19.07 6.20
CA HIS A 4 -4.52 20.41 6.47
C HIS A 4 -3.04 20.57 6.10
N ILE A 5 -2.26 19.49 6.20
CA ILE A 5 -0.82 19.48 5.89
C ILE A 5 -0.58 19.42 4.37
N THR A 6 -1.45 18.72 3.64
CA THR A 6 -1.28 18.49 2.20
C THR A 6 -2.06 19.47 1.31
N GLY A 7 -2.99 20.24 1.87
CA GLY A 7 -3.85 21.15 1.11
C GLY A 7 -4.93 20.45 0.27
N ALA A 8 -5.05 19.13 0.38
CA ALA A 8 -6.05 18.35 -0.36
C ALA A 8 -7.48 18.76 0.05
N SER A 9 -8.34 19.00 -0.93
CA SER A 9 -9.71 19.44 -0.67
C SER A 9 -10.61 18.29 -0.28
N ASN A 10 -10.52 17.11 -0.88
CA ASN A 10 -11.36 15.97 -0.48
C ASN A 10 -10.67 14.63 -0.79
N PRO A 11 -9.51 14.32 -0.16
CA PRO A 11 -8.75 13.14 -0.52
C PRO A 11 -9.39 11.85 -0.03
N ILE A 12 -9.23 10.79 -0.82
CA ILE A 12 -9.33 9.41 -0.35
C ILE A 12 -8.06 9.12 0.44
N VAL A 13 -8.20 8.79 1.71
CA VAL A 13 -7.09 8.48 2.61
C VAL A 13 -6.86 6.98 2.61
N LEU A 14 -5.74 6.53 2.03
CA LEU A 14 -5.24 5.19 2.20
C LEU A 14 -4.38 5.14 3.46
N TYR A 15 -4.90 4.51 4.50
CA TYR A 15 -4.21 4.31 5.76
C TYR A 15 -3.63 2.91 5.84
N VAL A 16 -2.31 2.81 5.74
CA VAL A 16 -1.57 1.55 5.81
C VAL A 16 -0.55 1.66 6.93
N SER A 17 -0.64 0.78 7.91
CA SER A 17 0.31 0.67 9.01
C SER A 17 0.63 -0.80 9.30
N GLY A 18 1.51 -1.05 10.27
CA GLY A 18 1.78 -2.41 10.76
C GLY A 18 0.51 -3.15 11.19
N GLY A 19 -0.46 -2.45 11.78
CA GLY A 19 -1.67 -3.04 12.36
C GLY A 19 -2.96 -2.76 11.59
N ASN A 20 -2.98 -1.77 10.69
CA ASN A 20 -4.20 -1.33 10.03
C ASN A 20 -4.02 -1.21 8.52
N THR A 21 -5.07 -1.50 7.76
CA THR A 21 -5.13 -1.26 6.31
C THR A 21 -6.57 -0.88 5.97
N GLN A 22 -6.79 0.40 5.69
CA GLN A 22 -8.13 0.97 5.51
C GLN A 22 -8.13 2.08 4.45
N VAL A 23 -9.20 2.14 3.67
CA VAL A 23 -9.50 3.22 2.72
C VAL A 23 -10.61 4.07 3.33
N ILE A 24 -10.27 5.31 3.67
CA ILE A 24 -11.14 6.23 4.40
C ILE A 24 -11.42 7.42 3.49
N ALA A 25 -12.68 7.86 3.40
CA ALA A 25 -12.99 9.11 2.71
C ALA A 25 -14.04 9.91 3.47
N TYR A 26 -14.02 11.23 3.22
CA TYR A 26 -15.00 12.13 3.80
C TYR A 26 -16.24 12.15 2.92
N SER A 27 -17.37 11.70 3.47
CA SER A 27 -18.65 11.65 2.76
C SER A 27 -19.80 11.94 3.72
N GLN A 28 -20.79 12.72 3.27
CA GLN A 28 -21.96 13.09 4.08
C GLN A 28 -21.59 13.65 5.47
N GLN A 29 -20.65 14.60 5.48
CA GLN A 29 -20.15 15.28 6.69
C GLN A 29 -19.43 14.41 7.72
N ARG A 30 -19.10 13.15 7.40
CA ARG A 30 -18.37 12.24 8.30
C ARG A 30 -17.27 11.48 7.56
N TYR A 31 -16.23 11.08 8.28
CA TYR A 31 -15.27 10.11 7.75
C TYR A 31 -15.90 8.72 7.77
N ARG A 32 -15.81 8.01 6.65
CA ARG A 32 -16.32 6.65 6.49
C ARG A 32 -15.21 5.76 5.94
N ILE A 33 -15.19 4.53 6.40
CA ILE A 33 -14.35 3.47 5.85
C ILE A 33 -15.11 2.93 4.63
N PHE A 34 -14.49 3.03 3.46
CA PHE A 34 -15.02 2.52 2.20
C PHE A 34 -14.52 1.12 1.92
N GLY A 35 -13.32 0.78 2.42
CA GLY A 35 -12.73 -0.53 2.30
C GLY A 35 -11.74 -0.80 3.42
N GLU A 36 -11.63 -2.05 3.84
CA GLU A 36 -10.64 -2.48 4.83
C GLU A 36 -10.07 -3.87 4.52
N THR A 37 -9.03 -4.24 5.26
CA THR A 37 -8.59 -5.64 5.28
C THR A 37 -9.56 -6.49 6.09
N LEU A 38 -9.93 -7.65 5.57
CA LEU A 38 -10.82 -8.61 6.23
C LEU A 38 -10.08 -9.51 7.24
N ASP A 39 -8.75 -9.53 7.21
CA ASP A 39 -7.95 -10.45 8.00
C ASP A 39 -6.74 -9.79 8.67
N ILE A 40 -5.65 -9.57 7.94
CA ILE A 40 -4.37 -9.07 8.42
C ILE A 40 -4.02 -7.77 7.72
N ALA A 41 -3.39 -6.85 8.43
CA ALA A 41 -2.85 -5.64 7.82
C ALA A 41 -1.64 -5.94 6.93
N VAL A 42 -1.46 -5.13 5.89
CA VAL A 42 -0.36 -5.23 4.93
C VAL A 42 1.00 -5.20 5.63
N GLY A 43 1.19 -4.30 6.61
CA GLY A 43 2.45 -4.20 7.32
C GLY A 43 2.78 -5.46 8.13
N ASN A 44 1.80 -6.07 8.80
CA ASN A 44 1.97 -7.34 9.51
C ASN A 44 2.26 -8.50 8.55
N MET A 45 1.58 -8.53 7.39
CA MET A 45 1.84 -9.54 6.35
C MET A 45 3.30 -9.47 5.85
N LEU A 46 3.79 -8.27 5.54
CA LEU A 46 5.16 -8.05 5.09
C LEU A 46 6.19 -8.40 6.18
N ASP A 47 5.95 -8.03 7.44
CA ASP A 47 6.83 -8.40 8.56
C ASP A 47 6.89 -9.92 8.76
N ARG A 48 5.74 -10.61 8.70
CA ARG A 48 5.70 -12.08 8.79
C ARG A 48 6.49 -12.73 7.66
N PHE A 49 6.26 -12.29 6.43
CA PHE A 49 6.95 -12.84 5.28
C PHE A 49 8.47 -12.61 5.34
N ALA A 50 8.91 -11.42 5.77
CA ALA A 50 10.32 -11.10 5.97
C ALA A 50 11.01 -12.05 6.97
N ARG A 51 10.30 -12.45 8.04
CA ARG A 51 10.79 -13.43 9.01
C ARG A 51 10.94 -14.83 8.40
N VAL A 52 9.98 -15.26 7.57
CA VAL A 52 10.00 -16.59 6.93
C VAL A 52 11.21 -16.73 6.00
N ILE A 53 11.51 -15.70 5.23
CA ILE A 53 12.65 -15.68 4.30
C ILE A 53 13.97 -15.24 4.95
N SER A 54 13.98 -15.01 6.27
CA SER A 54 15.14 -14.53 7.03
C SER A 54 15.78 -13.25 6.46
N LEU A 55 14.96 -12.37 5.86
CA LEU A 55 15.42 -11.05 5.39
C LEU A 55 15.54 -10.08 6.56
N SER A 56 16.60 -9.28 6.56
CA SER A 56 16.75 -8.19 7.52
C SER A 56 15.64 -7.15 7.32
N ASN A 57 14.97 -6.77 8.41
CA ASN A 57 13.86 -5.81 8.41
C ASN A 57 14.33 -4.34 8.28
N ASP A 58 15.63 -4.07 8.27
CA ASP A 58 16.22 -2.73 8.25
C ASP A 58 16.61 -2.33 6.81
N PRO A 59 16.14 -1.20 6.21
CA PRO A 59 15.30 -0.10 6.75
C PRO A 59 13.78 -0.28 6.58
N SER A 60 13.34 -1.26 5.79
CA SER A 60 11.95 -1.69 5.65
C SER A 60 11.93 -3.08 5.03
N PRO A 61 10.97 -3.96 5.38
CA PRO A 61 10.88 -5.29 4.79
C PRO A 61 10.72 -5.18 3.27
N GLY A 62 11.77 -5.57 2.54
CA GLY A 62 11.76 -5.57 1.09
C GLY A 62 12.21 -4.28 0.39
N TYR A 63 13.04 -3.44 1.04
CA TYR A 63 13.57 -2.22 0.41
C TYR A 63 14.61 -2.49 -0.71
N ASN A 64 15.32 -3.63 -0.65
CA ASN A 64 16.36 -4.01 -1.62
C ASN A 64 16.03 -5.37 -2.27
N ILE A 65 14.91 -5.46 -2.98
CA ILE A 65 14.54 -6.71 -3.68
C ILE A 65 14.78 -6.54 -5.18
N ASP A 66 15.82 -7.20 -5.70
CA ASP A 66 16.10 -7.29 -7.15
C ASP A 66 15.33 -8.44 -7.83
N GLY A 67 14.11 -8.71 -7.38
CA GLY A 67 13.24 -9.74 -7.97
C GLY A 67 12.76 -9.28 -9.35
N LYS A 68 12.80 -10.19 -10.33
CA LYS A 68 12.39 -9.89 -11.73
C LYS A 68 11.27 -10.79 -12.23
N ARG A 69 11.05 -11.93 -11.58
CA ARG A 69 10.03 -12.90 -11.98
C ARG A 69 8.76 -12.68 -11.17
N LEU A 70 7.65 -12.47 -11.88
CA LEU A 70 6.32 -12.44 -11.28
C LEU A 70 5.80 -13.88 -11.12
N VAL A 71 5.58 -14.30 -9.88
CA VAL A 71 4.98 -15.58 -9.51
C VAL A 71 3.48 -15.40 -9.41
N PRO A 72 2.65 -16.31 -9.98
CA PRO A 72 1.20 -16.24 -9.85
C PRO A 72 0.81 -16.50 -8.39
N LEU A 73 0.40 -15.43 -7.72
CA LEU A 73 -0.12 -15.44 -6.37
C LEU A 73 -1.65 -15.20 -6.38
N PRO A 74 -2.40 -15.69 -5.39
CA PRO A 74 -3.84 -15.52 -5.35
C PRO A 74 -4.22 -14.05 -5.17
N TYR A 75 -5.10 -13.55 -6.05
CA TYR A 75 -5.55 -12.18 -6.03
C TYR A 75 -6.97 -12.06 -5.42
N THR A 76 -7.06 -11.65 -4.15
CA THR A 76 -8.29 -11.72 -3.33
C THR A 76 -8.85 -10.36 -2.91
N THR A 77 -9.45 -9.65 -3.86
CA THR A 77 -10.28 -8.44 -3.62
C THR A 77 -11.77 -8.79 -3.58
N LYS A 78 -12.49 -8.29 -2.58
CA LYS A 78 -13.94 -8.44 -2.41
C LYS A 78 -14.59 -7.07 -2.33
N GLY A 79 -15.08 -6.55 -3.46
CA GLY A 79 -15.64 -5.20 -3.49
C GLY A 79 -14.56 -4.15 -3.22
N MET A 80 -14.66 -3.40 -2.12
CA MET A 80 -13.62 -2.45 -1.69
C MET A 80 -12.70 -3.03 -0.61
N ASP A 81 -12.92 -4.29 -0.22
CA ASP A 81 -12.16 -4.97 0.83
C ASP A 81 -11.10 -5.91 0.24
N VAL A 82 -10.06 -6.17 1.02
CA VAL A 82 -8.96 -7.10 0.66
C VAL A 82 -8.82 -8.19 1.71
N SER A 83 -8.39 -9.37 1.26
CA SER A 83 -7.99 -10.47 2.15
C SER A 83 -6.56 -10.88 1.80
N LEU A 84 -5.67 -10.85 2.78
CA LEU A 84 -4.23 -11.03 2.61
C LEU A 84 -3.72 -12.34 3.25
N SER A 85 -4.51 -13.01 4.07
CA SER A 85 -4.13 -14.27 4.73
C SER A 85 -3.87 -15.40 3.73
N GLY A 86 -4.72 -15.55 2.72
CA GLY A 86 -4.55 -16.54 1.65
C GLY A 86 -3.32 -16.26 0.80
N LEU A 87 -3.03 -14.98 0.55
CA LEU A 87 -1.84 -14.53 -0.16
C LEU A 87 -0.55 -14.85 0.62
N LEU A 88 -0.52 -14.55 1.91
CA LEU A 88 0.61 -14.90 2.79
C LEU A 88 0.86 -16.42 2.79
N THR A 89 -0.19 -17.20 3.05
CA THR A 89 -0.08 -18.67 3.14
C THR A 89 0.39 -19.28 1.82
N SER A 90 -0.12 -18.79 0.68
CA SER A 90 0.32 -19.25 -0.64
C SER A 90 1.79 -18.91 -0.89
N THR A 91 2.24 -17.73 -0.46
CA THR A 91 3.63 -17.29 -0.65
C THR A 91 4.59 -18.09 0.25
N GLU A 92 4.18 -18.39 1.49
CA GLU A 92 4.91 -19.27 2.40
C GLU A 92 5.01 -20.71 1.84
N ALA A 93 3.94 -21.23 1.24
CA ALA A 93 3.96 -22.55 0.60
C ALA A 93 5.04 -22.65 -0.50
N TYR A 94 5.21 -21.60 -1.31
CA TYR A 94 6.29 -21.55 -2.33
C TYR A 94 7.70 -21.59 -1.73
N THR A 95 7.90 -21.17 -0.48
CA THR A 95 9.22 -21.26 0.18
C THR A 95 9.51 -22.66 0.71
N LEU A 96 8.47 -23.43 1.01
CA LEU A 96 8.56 -24.79 1.54
C LEU A 96 8.65 -25.82 0.41
N ASP A 97 7.95 -25.57 -0.70
CA ASP A 97 7.89 -26.49 -1.82
C ASP A 97 9.16 -26.35 -2.67
N LYS A 98 9.91 -27.45 -2.81
CA LYS A 98 11.10 -27.49 -3.66
C LYS A 98 10.66 -27.67 -5.11
N HIS A 99 10.15 -26.61 -5.71
CA HIS A 99 9.87 -26.60 -7.14
C HIS A 99 11.17 -26.81 -7.93
N GLU A 100 11.07 -27.53 -9.05
CA GLU A 100 12.18 -27.70 -10.02
C GLU A 100 12.58 -26.35 -10.65
N ASP A 101 11.62 -25.41 -10.72
CA ASP A 101 11.84 -24.01 -11.03
C ASP A 101 12.48 -23.30 -9.82
N VAL A 102 13.71 -22.81 -9.98
CA VAL A 102 14.43 -22.08 -8.92
C VAL A 102 13.80 -20.69 -8.73
N ILE A 103 12.68 -20.63 -8.01
CA ILE A 103 12.07 -19.38 -7.57
C ILE A 103 12.89 -18.85 -6.40
N THR A 104 13.45 -17.65 -6.55
CA THR A 104 14.23 -17.04 -5.46
C THR A 104 13.32 -16.38 -4.42
N PRO A 105 13.74 -16.28 -3.15
CA PRO A 105 13.00 -15.49 -2.15
C PRO A 105 12.80 -14.03 -2.57
N ALA A 106 13.72 -13.48 -3.36
CA ALA A 106 13.61 -12.14 -3.93
C ALA A 106 12.45 -12.06 -4.94
N ASP A 107 12.30 -13.02 -5.84
CA ASP A 107 11.18 -13.06 -6.78
C ASP A 107 9.83 -13.21 -6.07
N LEU A 108 9.78 -13.99 -4.98
CA LEU A 108 8.57 -14.09 -4.14
C LEU A 108 8.23 -12.77 -3.45
N CYS A 109 9.24 -12.08 -2.90
CA CYS A 109 9.02 -10.80 -2.23
C CYS A 109 8.57 -9.72 -3.21
N PHE A 110 9.17 -9.67 -4.40
CA PHE A 110 8.75 -8.81 -5.50
C PHE A 110 7.29 -9.11 -5.90
N SER A 111 6.97 -10.39 -6.14
CA SER A 111 5.62 -10.80 -6.54
C SER A 111 4.58 -10.48 -5.48
N LEU A 112 4.92 -10.67 -4.20
CA LEU A 112 4.06 -10.36 -3.06
C LEU A 112 3.78 -8.84 -2.98
N GLN A 113 4.82 -8.02 -3.09
CA GLN A 113 4.68 -6.56 -3.07
C GLN A 113 3.82 -6.06 -4.24
N GLU A 114 4.13 -6.47 -5.48
CA GLU A 114 3.36 -6.08 -6.66
C GLU A 114 1.89 -6.50 -6.52
N THR A 115 1.63 -7.72 -6.05
CA THR A 115 0.27 -8.25 -5.87
C THR A 115 -0.52 -7.45 -4.84
N VAL A 116 0.07 -7.19 -3.66
CA VAL A 116 -0.62 -6.43 -2.60
C VAL A 116 -0.80 -4.97 -2.99
N PHE A 117 0.21 -4.33 -3.56
CA PHE A 117 0.10 -2.93 -3.95
C PHE A 117 -0.92 -2.75 -5.08
N ALA A 118 -0.99 -3.68 -6.04
CA ALA A 118 -2.06 -3.69 -7.03
C ALA A 118 -3.45 -3.76 -6.38
N MET A 119 -3.65 -4.63 -5.38
CA MET A 119 -4.91 -4.70 -4.63
C MET A 119 -5.25 -3.38 -3.93
N LEU A 120 -4.25 -2.75 -3.29
CA LEU A 120 -4.44 -1.47 -2.59
C LEU A 120 -4.80 -0.34 -3.56
N VAL A 121 -4.14 -0.29 -4.72
CA VAL A 121 -4.45 0.68 -5.78
C VAL A 121 -5.87 0.45 -6.29
N GLU A 122 -6.26 -0.80 -6.54
CA GLU A 122 -7.59 -1.15 -7.03
C GLU A 122 -8.71 -0.71 -6.06
N ILE A 123 -8.60 -1.05 -4.76
CA ILE A 123 -9.62 -0.65 -3.79
C ILE A 123 -9.68 0.87 -3.61
N THR A 124 -8.53 1.54 -3.70
CA THR A 124 -8.45 3.00 -3.61
C THR A 124 -9.08 3.65 -4.84
N GLU A 125 -8.85 3.10 -6.02
CA GLU A 125 -9.49 3.55 -7.25
C GLU A 125 -11.01 3.38 -7.20
N ARG A 126 -11.49 2.22 -6.74
CA ARG A 126 -12.92 1.95 -6.54
C ARG A 126 -13.56 2.95 -5.58
N ALA A 127 -12.90 3.25 -4.45
CA ALA A 127 -13.35 4.25 -3.49
C ALA A 127 -13.34 5.67 -4.10
N MET A 128 -12.31 6.00 -4.88
CA MET A 128 -12.19 7.28 -5.56
C MET A 128 -13.32 7.50 -6.57
N ALA A 129 -13.65 6.47 -7.36
CA ALA A 129 -14.79 6.50 -8.27
C ALA A 129 -16.13 6.64 -7.54
N HIS A 130 -16.29 5.97 -6.39
CA HIS A 130 -17.53 6.00 -5.62
C HIS A 130 -17.80 7.36 -4.95
N VAL A 131 -16.75 8.01 -4.43
CA VAL A 131 -16.86 9.33 -3.77
C VAL A 131 -16.81 10.47 -4.79
N GLY A 132 -16.30 10.23 -5.99
CA GLY A 132 -16.07 11.28 -6.99
C GLY A 132 -14.88 12.19 -6.66
N SER A 133 -13.92 11.68 -5.87
CA SER A 133 -12.69 12.41 -5.57
C SER A 133 -11.67 12.25 -6.70
N LYS A 134 -10.69 13.16 -6.74
CA LYS A 134 -9.53 13.10 -7.63
C LYS A 134 -8.21 13.14 -6.85
N GLU A 135 -8.28 13.08 -5.53
CA GLU A 135 -7.12 13.23 -4.67
C GLU A 135 -6.98 11.96 -3.82
N VAL A 136 -5.76 11.46 -3.72
CA VAL A 136 -5.42 10.34 -2.83
C VAL A 136 -4.36 10.80 -1.85
N LEU A 137 -4.56 10.49 -0.57
CA LEU A 137 -3.61 10.73 0.51
C LEU A 137 -3.14 9.40 1.09
N ILE A 138 -1.86 9.08 0.95
CA ILE A 138 -1.24 7.88 1.52
C ILE A 138 -0.67 8.22 2.90
N VAL A 139 -1.10 7.47 3.92
CA VAL A 139 -0.67 7.62 5.31
C VAL A 139 -0.07 6.30 5.81
N GLY A 140 1.16 6.37 6.31
CA GLY A 140 1.84 5.25 6.98
C GLY A 140 2.54 4.24 6.06
N ALA A 141 2.36 4.32 4.75
CA ALA A 141 3.16 3.56 3.78
C ALA A 141 4.30 4.42 3.22
N GLY A 142 5.50 4.24 3.76
CA GLY A 142 6.75 4.79 3.23
C GLY A 142 7.35 3.99 2.07
N ASN A 143 6.55 3.20 1.35
CA ASN A 143 7.03 2.36 0.25
C ASN A 143 6.92 3.14 -1.07
N GLU A 144 8.08 3.41 -1.69
CA GLU A 144 8.20 4.16 -2.95
C GLU A 144 7.44 3.48 -4.11
N ARG A 145 7.43 2.15 -4.14
CA ARG A 145 6.73 1.38 -5.19
C ARG A 145 5.21 1.55 -5.12
N LEU A 146 4.63 1.51 -3.92
CA LEU A 146 3.20 1.79 -3.73
C LEU A 146 2.86 3.23 -4.16
N GLN A 147 3.72 4.20 -3.82
CA GLN A 147 3.52 5.61 -4.18
C GLN A 147 3.59 5.81 -5.70
N GLU A 148 4.51 5.13 -6.39
CA GLU A 148 4.62 5.13 -7.85
C GLU A 148 3.34 4.55 -8.49
N MET A 149 2.91 3.36 -8.09
CA MET A 149 1.71 2.71 -8.63
C MET A 149 0.45 3.56 -8.41
N MET A 150 0.31 4.15 -7.22
CA MET A 150 -0.80 5.05 -6.92
C MET A 150 -0.72 6.33 -7.77
N GLY A 151 0.48 6.86 -7.99
CA GLY A 151 0.72 8.03 -8.82
C GLY A 151 0.30 7.83 -10.27
N ILE A 152 0.60 6.66 -10.84
CA ILE A 152 0.14 6.26 -12.18
C ILE A 152 -1.38 6.24 -12.25
N MET A 153 -2.04 5.50 -11.34
CA MET A 153 -3.51 5.40 -11.29
C MET A 153 -4.18 6.76 -11.14
N ALA A 154 -3.68 7.61 -10.24
CA ALA A 154 -4.24 8.94 -10.04
C ALA A 154 -4.08 9.82 -11.29
N LYS A 155 -2.92 9.77 -11.95
CA LYS A 155 -2.64 10.53 -13.17
C LYS A 155 -3.58 10.13 -14.31
N GLU A 156 -3.82 8.83 -14.50
CA GLU A 156 -4.76 8.33 -15.51
C GLU A 156 -6.19 8.84 -15.29
N ARG A 157 -6.55 9.13 -14.04
CA ARG A 157 -7.86 9.69 -13.65
C ARG A 157 -7.88 11.22 -13.59
N GLY A 158 -6.79 11.88 -13.98
CA GLY A 158 -6.65 13.34 -13.91
C GLY A 158 -6.66 13.87 -12.47
N GLY A 159 -6.11 13.09 -11.55
CA GLY A 159 -6.00 13.35 -10.12
C GLY A 159 -4.56 13.47 -9.61
N SER A 160 -4.42 13.64 -8.30
CA SER A 160 -3.14 13.87 -7.61
C SER A 160 -2.98 12.93 -6.41
N VAL A 161 -1.75 12.52 -6.15
CA VAL A 161 -1.36 11.73 -4.96
C VAL A 161 -0.54 12.59 -4.02
N PHE A 162 -0.86 12.50 -2.73
CA PHE A 162 -0.13 13.10 -1.64
C PHE A 162 0.35 12.00 -0.70
N ALA A 163 1.59 12.08 -0.22
CA ALA A 163 2.10 11.23 0.85
C ALA A 163 2.41 12.08 2.09
N THR A 164 2.32 11.46 3.27
CA THR A 164 2.70 12.13 4.54
C THR A 164 4.21 12.13 4.81
N ASP A 165 5.01 11.37 4.06
CA ASP A 165 6.47 11.44 4.11
C ASP A 165 6.92 12.67 3.31
N GLU A 166 7.76 13.54 3.91
CA GLU A 166 8.19 14.82 3.32
C GLU A 166 8.85 14.68 1.94
N ARG A 167 9.29 13.47 1.57
CA ARG A 167 10.04 13.19 0.34
C ARG A 167 9.19 13.00 -0.92
N TYR A 168 7.91 12.68 -0.81
CA TYR A 168 7.12 12.30 -1.99
C TYR A 168 5.86 13.16 -2.16
N ARG A 169 6.05 14.31 -2.79
CA ARG A 169 4.94 15.06 -3.38
C ARG A 169 5.19 15.26 -4.87
N MET A 170 4.47 14.50 -5.68
CA MET A 170 4.46 14.69 -7.13
C MET A 170 3.59 15.91 -7.47
N GLY A 171 4.23 17.02 -7.86
CA GLY A 171 3.57 18.08 -8.62
C GLY A 171 3.31 19.44 -7.95
N HIS A 172 3.70 19.69 -6.69
CA HIS A 172 3.64 21.04 -6.11
C HIS A 172 4.69 21.27 -5.00
N GLU A 173 5.58 22.25 -5.17
CA GLU A 173 6.38 22.78 -4.05
C GLU A 173 5.42 23.36 -2.98
N THR A 174 5.56 22.99 -1.71
CA THR A 174 5.06 23.86 -0.63
C THR A 174 6.22 24.33 0.24
N PRO A 175 6.13 25.56 0.77
CA PRO A 175 7.07 26.08 1.75
C PRO A 175 7.11 25.18 2.99
N LEU A 176 8.33 24.98 3.49
CA LEU A 176 8.63 24.33 4.75
C LEU A 176 7.99 25.09 5.91
N GLU A 177 6.92 24.57 6.49
CA GLU A 177 6.54 24.92 7.87
C GLU A 177 6.21 23.66 8.67
N LYS A 178 7.29 23.16 9.30
CA LYS A 178 7.35 22.38 10.55
C LYS A 178 6.04 21.76 11.02
N THR A 179 5.82 20.48 10.71
CA THR A 179 4.97 19.63 11.55
C THR A 179 5.79 18.44 12.05
N SER A 180 6.52 18.67 13.15
CA SER A 180 7.04 17.61 13.99
C SER A 180 5.87 16.82 14.58
N CYS A 181 5.62 15.61 14.10
CA CYS A 181 4.69 14.70 14.76
C CYS A 181 5.32 13.31 14.88
N THR A 182 6.19 13.21 15.89
CA THR A 182 6.29 12.08 16.84
C THR A 182 6.04 10.67 16.30
N GLN A 183 7.15 9.98 16.01
CA GLN A 183 7.29 8.57 16.38
C GLN A 183 7.38 8.49 17.92
N ARG A 184 6.42 7.80 18.54
CA ARG A 184 6.59 7.08 19.80
C ARG A 184 5.73 5.82 19.74
#